data_AF-A0A7J6Q2U2-F1
#
_entry.id   AF-A0A7J6Q2U2-F1
#
_cell.length_a   1.000
_cell.length_b   1.000
_cell.length_c   1.000
_cell.angle_alpha   90.00
_cell.angle_beta   90.00
_cell.angle_gamma   90.00
#
_symmetry.space_group_name_H-M   'P 1'
#
loop_
_entity.id
_entity.type
_entity.pdbx_description
1 polymer ?
#
loop_
_entity_poly.entity_id
_entity_poly.type
_entity_poly.pdbx_seq_one_letter_code
_entity_poly.pdbx_strand_id
1 'polypeptide(L)'
;NKIMKSNPALYVLRERIRKGLQLYSSEPTEPYLNSQNYTELFSSQIIWFVDDTNVYRVTIHKTFEGNLTTKPVNGAIFIFNPRTGQLFLKIIHTSVWAGQKRLSQLAKWKTAEEVAALIRSLPVEEQPKQIIVTRKGMLDPLEVHLLDFPNIVIKGSELQLPFQALMKIEKFGDLILKATKPDMVLFNLYDDWLKTCSGYTAFSRLILILRALHVNPDRAKVILRPDKTVQTQSHHVWPTLTDEQWVKVENDMKDMILLDYGKRNNVNVMSLTQSEIRDIILGMEIAPVSLQRQQVEDIERQGQQLNAST
;
A
#
# COMPACT_ATOMS: atom_id res chain seq x y z
N ASN A 1 4.91 34.08 18.04
CA ASN A 1 5.22 32.80 18.71
C ASN A 1 4.51 31.57 18.12
N LYS A 2 3.17 31.55 18.00
CA LYS A 2 2.44 30.36 17.51
C LYS A 2 2.79 29.95 16.07
N ILE A 3 2.84 30.91 15.14
CA ILE A 3 3.20 30.67 13.73
C ILE A 3 4.62 30.07 13.62
N MET A 4 5.59 30.64 14.34
CA MET A 4 6.96 30.12 14.33
C MET A 4 7.02 28.66 14.78
N LYS A 5 6.23 28.23 15.77
CA LYS A 5 6.29 26.86 16.27
C LYS A 5 5.52 25.86 15.38
N SER A 6 4.37 26.25 14.84
CA SER A 6 3.40 25.30 14.26
C SER A 6 3.22 25.41 12.74
N ASN A 7 3.91 26.32 12.05
CA ASN A 7 3.76 26.48 10.60
C ASN A 7 4.43 25.31 9.84
N PRO A 8 3.69 24.55 8.99
CA PRO A 8 4.23 23.41 8.25
C PRO A 8 5.36 23.76 7.28
N ALA A 9 5.30 24.92 6.61
CA ALA A 9 6.36 25.34 5.68
C ALA A 9 7.68 25.63 6.42
N LEU A 10 7.60 26.27 7.60
CA LEU A 10 8.78 26.45 8.46
C LEU A 10 9.30 25.13 9.02
N TYR A 11 8.42 24.17 9.30
CA TYR A 11 8.83 22.80 9.68
C TYR A 11 9.60 22.12 8.55
N VAL A 12 9.06 22.10 7.32
CA VAL A 12 9.75 21.53 6.14
C VAL A 12 11.10 22.21 5.90
N LEU A 13 11.19 23.53 6.06
CA LEU A 13 12.46 24.26 5.97
C LEU A 13 13.47 23.78 7.02
N ARG A 14 13.06 23.64 8.28
CA ARG A 14 13.93 23.13 9.36
C ARG A 14 14.39 21.71 9.09
N GLU A 15 13.50 20.82 8.68
CA GLU A 15 13.86 19.42 8.39
C GLU A 15 14.84 19.33 7.22
N ARG A 16 14.66 20.15 6.17
CA ARG A 16 15.62 20.22 5.06
C ARG A 16 17.00 20.71 5.51
N ILE A 17 17.05 21.77 6.33
CA ILE A 17 18.30 22.26 6.92
C ILE A 17 18.94 21.17 7.78
N ARG A 18 18.14 20.50 8.62
CA ARG A 18 18.59 19.44 9.53
C ARG A 18 19.18 18.25 8.76
N LYS A 19 18.47 17.75 7.72
CA LYS A 19 18.95 16.70 6.80
C LYS A 19 20.23 17.13 6.08
N GLY A 20 20.30 18.37 5.59
CA GLY A 20 21.50 18.92 4.95
C GLY A 20 22.72 19.00 5.86
N LEU A 21 22.50 19.29 7.15
CA LEU A 21 23.52 19.33 8.19
C LEU A 21 23.76 17.96 8.86
N GLN A 22 23.04 16.91 8.48
CA GLN A 22 23.11 15.56 9.07
C GLN A 22 22.88 15.54 10.59
N LEU A 23 22.02 16.43 11.08
CA LEU A 23 21.61 16.45 12.48
C LEU A 23 20.44 15.48 12.65
N TYR A 24 20.47 14.62 13.66
CA TYR A 24 19.37 13.69 13.94
C TYR A 24 18.80 14.01 15.32
N SER A 25 17.47 14.12 15.43
CA SER A 25 16.77 14.30 16.69
C SER A 25 15.87 13.12 16.97
N SER A 26 15.82 12.68 18.23
CA SER A 26 14.94 11.62 18.73
C SER A 26 13.51 12.11 19.05
N GLU A 27 13.05 13.19 18.40
CA GLU A 27 11.69 13.70 18.65
C GLU A 27 10.67 12.60 18.34
N PRO A 28 9.64 12.41 19.20
CA PRO A 28 8.60 11.42 18.97
C PRO A 28 7.85 11.79 17.69
N THR A 29 8.11 11.03 16.63
CA THR A 29 7.36 11.10 15.38
C THR A 29 6.03 10.38 15.57
N GLU A 30 5.00 10.81 14.83
CA GLU A 30 3.77 10.03 14.79
C GLU A 30 4.08 8.60 14.32
N PRO A 31 3.59 7.57 15.03
CA PRO A 31 3.92 6.19 14.70
C PRO A 31 3.38 5.86 13.32
N TYR A 32 4.22 5.19 12.52
CA TYR A 32 3.82 4.65 11.22
C TYR A 32 2.72 3.60 11.37
N LEU A 33 1.99 3.37 10.27
CA LEU A 33 1.03 2.29 10.20
C LEU A 33 1.76 0.94 10.26
N ASN A 34 1.40 0.11 11.24
CA ASN A 34 1.93 -1.23 11.48
C ASN A 34 0.81 -2.20 11.90
N SER A 35 1.14 -3.47 12.17
CA SER A 35 0.11 -4.48 12.46
C SER A 35 -0.59 -4.31 13.80
N GLN A 36 -0.05 -3.49 14.70
CA GLN A 36 -0.63 -3.21 16.02
C GLN A 36 -1.68 -2.10 15.95
N ASN A 37 -1.48 -1.09 15.09
CA ASN A 37 -2.36 0.08 14.98
C ASN A 37 -3.24 0.10 13.72
N TYR A 38 -3.16 -0.90 12.83
CA TYR A 38 -3.92 -0.85 11.56
C TYR A 38 -5.46 -0.86 11.72
N THR A 39 -5.98 -1.19 12.90
CA THR A 39 -7.41 -1.07 13.19
C THR A 39 -7.90 0.38 13.16
N GLU A 40 -7.00 1.36 13.36
CA GLU A 40 -7.29 2.80 13.25
C GLU A 40 -7.78 3.22 11.85
N LEU A 41 -7.46 2.43 10.83
CA LEU A 41 -7.92 2.64 9.44
C LEU A 41 -9.45 2.66 9.30
N PHE A 42 -10.16 2.07 10.27
CA PHE A 42 -11.61 1.91 10.25
C PHE A 42 -12.34 2.88 11.18
N SER A 43 -11.67 3.95 11.61
CA SER A 43 -12.28 5.04 12.36
C SER A 43 -13.28 5.85 11.52
N SER A 44 -13.95 6.83 12.15
CA SER A 44 -14.85 7.76 11.46
C SER A 44 -14.11 8.75 10.54
N GLN A 45 -12.78 8.81 10.60
CA GLN A 45 -11.97 9.68 9.74
C GLN A 45 -11.90 9.15 8.30
N ILE A 46 -11.78 10.07 7.34
CA ILE A 46 -11.49 9.72 5.94
C ILE A 46 -9.98 9.54 5.83
N ILE A 47 -9.56 8.31 5.57
CA ILE A 47 -8.16 7.91 5.44
C ILE A 47 -7.94 7.44 4.01
N TRP A 48 -6.86 7.88 3.37
CA TRP A 48 -6.46 7.40 2.06
C TRP A 48 -5.11 6.70 2.10
N PHE A 49 -5.01 5.57 1.41
CA PHE A 49 -3.72 5.04 0.98
C PHE A 49 -3.32 5.66 -0.34
N VAL A 50 -2.04 6.01 -0.49
CA VAL A 50 -1.44 6.42 -1.76
C VAL A 50 -0.32 5.46 -2.11
N ASP A 51 -0.48 4.74 -3.21
CA ASP A 51 0.55 3.87 -3.79
C ASP A 51 1.04 4.43 -5.13
N ASP A 52 2.33 4.75 -5.18
CA ASP A 52 3.01 5.30 -6.35
C ASP A 52 3.89 4.24 -7.07
N THR A 53 3.72 2.95 -6.73
CA THR A 53 4.54 1.85 -7.23
C THR A 53 4.50 1.73 -8.75
N ASN A 54 3.32 1.91 -9.34
CA ASN A 54 3.08 1.74 -10.78
C ASN A 54 2.98 3.05 -11.56
N VAL A 55 3.48 4.17 -11.02
CA VAL A 55 3.39 5.49 -11.66
C VAL A 55 4.36 5.62 -12.83
N TYR A 56 5.63 5.32 -12.61
CA TYR A 56 6.64 5.33 -13.66
C TYR A 56 7.09 3.90 -13.93
N ARG A 57 6.64 3.37 -15.07
CA ARG A 57 6.89 2.00 -15.52
C ARG A 57 7.64 2.03 -16.85
N VAL A 58 8.51 1.05 -17.04
CA VAL A 58 9.31 0.94 -18.26
C VAL A 58 9.28 -0.48 -18.81
N THR A 59 9.35 -0.59 -20.12
CA THR A 59 9.68 -1.83 -20.83
C THR A 59 11.13 -1.76 -21.30
N ILE A 60 11.90 -2.81 -21.03
CA ILE A 60 13.29 -2.94 -21.46
C ILE A 60 13.29 -3.57 -22.86
N HIS A 61 14.02 -2.96 -23.79
CA HIS A 61 14.25 -3.51 -25.13
C HIS A 61 15.75 -3.51 -25.41
N LYS A 62 16.20 -4.49 -26.21
CA LYS A 62 17.58 -4.57 -26.65
C LYS A 62 17.70 -3.88 -28.01
N THR A 63 18.65 -2.95 -28.14
CA THR A 63 18.96 -2.31 -29.41
C THR A 63 19.71 -3.28 -30.32
N PHE A 64 19.79 -2.93 -31.61
CA PHE A 64 20.55 -3.70 -32.59
C PHE A 64 22.04 -3.85 -32.20
N GLU A 65 22.61 -2.80 -31.60
CA GLU A 65 23.98 -2.77 -31.08
C GLU A 65 24.17 -3.59 -29.79
N GLY A 66 23.10 -4.18 -29.25
CA GLY A 66 23.13 -5.02 -28.07
C GLY A 66 22.94 -4.28 -26.74
N ASN A 67 22.81 -2.95 -26.75
CA ASN A 67 22.55 -2.14 -25.57
C ASN A 67 21.11 -2.32 -25.06
N LEU A 68 20.91 -2.27 -23.73
CA LEU A 68 19.58 -2.27 -23.13
C LEU A 68 19.06 -0.85 -23.01
N THR A 69 17.91 -0.58 -23.61
CA THR A 69 17.22 0.71 -23.55
C THR A 69 15.85 0.56 -22.90
N THR A 70 15.37 1.59 -22.23
CA THR A 70 14.07 1.60 -21.56
C THR A 70 13.10 2.51 -22.30
N LYS A 71 11.85 2.07 -22.44
CA LYS A 71 10.75 2.87 -22.96
C LYS A 71 9.68 3.01 -21.88
N PRO A 72 9.22 4.23 -21.57
CA PRO A 72 8.14 4.39 -20.61
C PRO A 72 6.84 3.82 -21.17
N VAL A 73 6.01 3.27 -20.28
CA VAL A 73 4.63 2.87 -20.57
C VAL A 73 3.68 3.62 -19.65
N ASN A 74 2.38 3.56 -19.94
CA ASN A 74 1.39 4.16 -19.05
C ASN A 74 1.48 3.56 -17.63
N GLY A 75 1.36 4.45 -16.66
CA GLY A 75 1.32 4.11 -15.25
C GLY A 75 0.03 4.57 -14.59
N ALA A 76 -0.07 4.32 -13.30
CA ALA A 76 -1.20 4.81 -12.50
C ALA A 76 -0.80 5.08 -11.06
N ILE A 77 -1.49 6.06 -10.47
CA ILE A 77 -1.52 6.30 -9.03
C ILE A 77 -2.76 5.63 -8.48
N PHE A 78 -2.61 4.86 -7.40
CA PHE A 78 -3.73 4.26 -6.68
C PHE A 78 -3.97 5.05 -5.40
N ILE A 79 -5.15 5.66 -5.28
CA ILE A 79 -5.59 6.38 -4.07
C ILE A 79 -6.82 5.67 -3.53
N PHE A 80 -6.69 5.03 -2.37
CA PHE A 80 -7.67 4.05 -1.89
C PHE A 80 -8.19 4.39 -0.49
N ASN A 81 -9.50 4.39 -0.31
CA ASN A 81 -10.16 4.52 0.99
C ASN A 81 -10.44 3.14 1.59
N PRO A 82 -9.74 2.73 2.68
CA PRO A 82 -9.88 1.39 3.24
C PRO A 82 -11.21 1.17 3.96
N ARG A 83 -11.94 2.23 4.33
CA ARG A 83 -13.24 2.09 4.98
C ARG A 83 -14.36 1.85 3.97
N THR A 84 -14.36 2.60 2.87
CA THR A 84 -15.46 2.57 1.88
C THR A 84 -15.18 1.68 0.68
N GLY A 85 -13.91 1.33 0.43
CA GLY A 85 -13.50 0.59 -0.77
C GLY A 85 -13.28 1.48 -1.99
N GLN A 86 -13.55 2.78 -1.89
CA GLN A 86 -13.41 3.71 -3.01
C GLN A 86 -11.95 3.81 -3.47
N LEU A 87 -11.74 3.65 -4.77
CA LEU A 87 -10.46 3.81 -5.43
C LEU A 87 -10.55 4.95 -6.45
N PHE A 88 -9.70 5.95 -6.28
CA PHE A 88 -9.38 6.92 -7.33
C PHE A 88 -8.14 6.41 -8.08
N LEU A 89 -8.35 5.96 -9.31
CA LEU A 89 -7.29 5.50 -10.21
C LEU A 89 -6.91 6.63 -11.15
N LYS A 90 -5.78 7.30 -10.89
CA LYS A 90 -5.25 8.31 -11.81
C LYS A 90 -4.32 7.65 -12.82
N ILE A 91 -4.72 7.64 -14.08
CA ILE A 91 -3.88 7.17 -15.18
C ILE A 91 -2.85 8.26 -15.52
N ILE A 92 -1.58 7.86 -15.57
CA ILE A 92 -0.45 8.70 -15.98
C ILE A 92 0.01 8.25 -17.35
N HIS A 93 -0.34 9.03 -18.37
CA HIS A 93 0.01 8.76 -19.75
C HIS A 93 1.50 9.05 -20.03
N THR A 94 2.09 8.31 -20.96
CA THR A 94 3.51 8.45 -21.34
C THR A 94 3.95 9.86 -21.75
N SER A 95 3.02 10.69 -22.24
CA SER A 95 3.28 12.09 -22.61
C SER A 95 3.81 12.94 -21.46
N VAL A 96 3.51 12.58 -20.20
CA VAL A 96 4.03 13.27 -19.00
C VAL A 96 5.57 13.15 -18.89
N TRP A 97 6.14 12.08 -19.46
CA TRP A 97 7.58 11.81 -19.40
C TRP A 97 8.36 12.41 -20.57
N ALA A 98 7.67 12.94 -21.58
CA ALA A 98 8.30 13.45 -22.79
C ALA A 98 9.21 14.67 -22.49
N GLY A 99 10.47 14.60 -22.93
CA GLY A 99 11.46 15.66 -22.71
C GLY A 99 11.98 15.79 -21.28
N GLN A 100 11.55 14.92 -20.35
CA GLN A 100 11.91 15.00 -18.95
C GLN A 100 13.12 14.12 -18.60
N LYS A 101 13.86 14.51 -17.55
CA LYS A 101 14.99 13.73 -16.99
C LYS A 101 14.70 13.37 -15.54
N ARG A 102 15.46 12.40 -15.00
CA ARG A 102 15.31 11.90 -13.61
C ARG A 102 13.87 11.44 -13.30
N LEU A 103 13.30 10.67 -14.22
CA LEU A 103 11.89 10.29 -14.25
C LEU A 103 11.40 9.59 -12.97
N SER A 104 12.25 8.77 -12.33
CA SER A 104 11.90 8.12 -11.06
C SER A 104 11.69 9.11 -9.91
N GLN A 105 12.41 10.24 -9.90
CA GLN A 105 12.20 11.32 -8.94
C GLN A 105 10.96 12.13 -9.33
N LEU A 106 10.85 12.49 -10.62
CA LEU A 106 9.71 13.23 -11.15
C LEU A 106 8.38 12.52 -10.88
N ALA A 107 8.34 11.19 -10.96
CA ALA A 107 7.16 10.38 -10.68
C ALA A 107 6.58 10.63 -9.29
N LYS A 108 7.42 10.80 -8.28
CA LYS A 108 7.00 11.06 -6.89
C LYS A 108 6.37 12.45 -6.75
N TRP A 109 7.02 13.46 -7.34
CA TRP A 109 6.50 14.82 -7.37
C TRP A 109 5.20 14.92 -8.15
N LYS A 110 5.13 14.27 -9.32
CA LYS A 110 3.91 14.21 -10.11
C LYS A 110 2.78 13.51 -9.37
N THR A 111 3.10 12.46 -8.62
CA THR A 111 2.11 11.79 -7.75
C THR A 111 1.56 12.75 -6.71
N ALA A 112 2.44 13.46 -5.98
CA ALA A 112 2.02 14.40 -4.96
C ALA A 112 1.19 15.56 -5.53
N GLU A 113 1.56 16.06 -6.72
CA GLU A 113 0.80 17.06 -7.46
C GLU A 113 -0.63 16.59 -7.77
N GLU A 114 -0.78 15.39 -8.35
CA GLU A 114 -2.09 14.83 -8.71
C GLU A 114 -2.95 14.51 -7.48
N VAL A 115 -2.34 14.03 -6.38
CA VAL A 115 -3.03 13.82 -5.10
C VAL A 115 -3.55 15.15 -4.55
N ALA A 116 -2.70 16.19 -4.52
CA ALA A 116 -3.11 17.52 -4.07
C ALA A 116 -4.20 18.13 -4.96
N ALA A 117 -4.12 17.95 -6.28
CA ALA A 117 -5.16 18.38 -7.21
C ALA A 117 -6.50 17.67 -6.97
N LEU A 118 -6.48 16.36 -6.70
CA LEU A 118 -7.69 15.61 -6.33
C LEU A 118 -8.30 16.17 -5.03
N ILE A 119 -7.50 16.38 -3.99
CA ILE A 119 -8.02 16.94 -2.72
C ILE A 119 -8.66 18.32 -2.93
N ARG A 120 -8.03 19.20 -3.74
CA ARG A 120 -8.60 20.51 -4.12
C ARG A 120 -9.93 20.41 -4.85
N SER A 121 -10.15 19.32 -5.60
CA SER A 121 -11.40 19.12 -6.36
C SER A 121 -12.56 18.61 -5.50
N LEU A 122 -12.29 18.10 -4.29
CA LEU A 122 -13.31 17.56 -3.40
C LEU A 122 -13.87 18.63 -2.44
N PRO A 123 -15.16 18.53 -2.07
CA PRO A 123 -15.73 19.27 -0.95
C PRO A 123 -14.95 19.01 0.35
N VAL A 124 -14.93 19.99 1.26
CA VAL A 124 -14.13 19.94 2.50
C VAL A 124 -14.54 18.75 3.41
N GLU A 125 -15.79 18.34 3.31
CA GLU A 125 -16.39 17.20 4.02
C GLU A 125 -15.86 15.84 3.54
N GLU A 126 -15.45 15.77 2.27
CA GLU A 126 -14.93 14.55 1.63
C GLU A 126 -13.39 14.48 1.63
N GLN A 127 -12.72 15.57 2.02
CA GLN A 127 -11.27 15.61 2.09
C GLN A 127 -10.73 14.66 3.17
N PRO A 128 -9.63 13.94 2.90
CA PRO A 128 -9.04 13.04 3.88
C PRO A 128 -8.52 13.82 5.08
N LYS A 129 -8.65 13.22 6.27
CA LYS A 129 -7.95 13.70 7.48
C LYS A 129 -6.54 13.10 7.59
N GLN A 130 -6.33 11.96 6.95
CA GLN A 130 -5.05 11.27 6.96
C GLN A 130 -4.74 10.64 5.60
N ILE A 131 -3.49 10.76 5.17
CA ILE A 131 -2.94 10.10 3.99
C ILE A 131 -1.80 9.19 4.45
N ILE A 132 -1.90 7.91 4.10
CA ILE A 132 -0.90 6.90 4.40
C ILE A 132 -0.20 6.52 3.09
N VAL A 133 1.11 6.72 3.04
CA VAL A 133 1.92 6.35 1.88
C VAL A 133 2.51 4.95 2.05
N THR A 134 2.46 4.15 0.98
CA THR A 134 3.08 2.82 0.97
C THR A 134 4.61 2.89 0.90
N ARG A 135 5.16 3.94 0.29
CA ARG A 135 6.61 4.14 0.11
C ARG A 135 7.07 5.42 0.78
N LYS A 136 8.06 5.31 1.68
CA LYS A 136 8.63 6.45 2.44
C LYS A 136 9.09 7.62 1.56
N GLY A 137 9.49 7.33 0.31
CA GLY A 137 9.89 8.36 -0.65
C GLY A 137 8.79 9.35 -1.05
N MET A 138 7.52 9.07 -0.72
CA MET A 138 6.37 9.95 -0.99
C MET A 138 6.07 10.94 0.15
N LEU A 139 6.67 10.78 1.33
CA LEU A 139 6.46 11.68 2.47
C LEU A 139 6.86 13.12 2.11
N ASP A 140 8.14 13.33 1.75
CA ASP A 140 8.67 14.66 1.46
C ASP A 140 7.90 15.39 0.32
N PRO A 141 7.57 14.75 -0.84
CA PRO A 141 6.78 15.41 -1.88
C PRO A 141 5.36 15.79 -1.44
N LEU A 142 4.66 14.92 -0.69
CA LEU A 142 3.30 15.23 -0.22
C LEU A 142 3.30 16.34 0.82
N GLU A 143 4.25 16.35 1.75
CA GLU A 143 4.39 17.43 2.75
C GLU A 143 4.53 18.80 2.07
N VAL A 144 5.24 18.86 0.94
CA VAL A 144 5.41 20.11 0.18
C VAL A 144 4.15 20.47 -0.60
N HIS A 145 3.50 19.52 -1.26
CA HIS A 145 2.30 19.80 -2.08
C HIS A 145 1.04 20.05 -1.25
N LEU A 146 1.01 19.60 0.01
CA LEU A 146 -0.13 19.74 0.92
C LEU A 146 0.05 20.84 1.97
N LEU A 147 0.97 21.79 1.77
CA LEU A 147 1.12 22.97 2.66
C LEU A 147 -0.18 23.79 2.78
N ASP A 148 -1.02 23.79 1.75
CA ASP A 148 -2.34 24.43 1.74
C ASP A 148 -3.38 23.68 2.60
N PHE A 149 -3.07 22.45 3.02
CA PHE A 149 -3.95 21.54 3.76
C PHE A 149 -3.33 21.15 5.11
N PRO A 150 -3.13 22.10 6.04
CA PRO A 150 -2.38 21.87 7.29
C PRO A 150 -3.04 20.87 8.25
N ASN A 151 -4.30 20.51 8.02
CA ASN A 151 -5.06 19.57 8.85
C ASN A 151 -4.98 18.12 8.35
N ILE A 152 -4.31 17.86 7.22
CA ILE A 152 -4.13 16.52 6.68
C ILE A 152 -2.85 15.93 7.26
N VAL A 153 -2.99 14.83 8.01
CA VAL A 153 -1.85 14.09 8.55
C VAL A 153 -1.25 13.21 7.46
N ILE A 154 0.06 13.28 7.26
CA ILE A 154 0.79 12.42 6.31
C ILE A 154 1.59 11.41 7.10
N LYS A 155 1.31 10.12 6.91
CA LYS A 155 1.91 9.01 7.67
C LYS A 155 2.54 7.98 6.74
N GLY A 156 3.67 7.40 7.16
CA GLY A 156 4.28 6.26 6.47
C GLY A 156 3.64 4.92 6.90
N SER A 157 3.85 3.87 6.11
CA SER A 157 3.52 2.51 6.51
C SER A 157 4.77 1.63 6.61
N GLU A 158 4.80 0.79 7.64
CA GLU A 158 5.73 -0.35 7.78
C GLU A 158 5.18 -1.60 7.11
N LEU A 159 3.88 -1.60 6.76
CA LEU A 159 3.22 -2.67 6.04
C LEU A 159 3.55 -2.58 4.54
N GLN A 160 4.04 -3.65 3.96
CA GLN A 160 4.25 -3.74 2.51
C GLN A 160 2.96 -4.20 1.81
N LEU A 161 1.92 -3.37 1.83
CA LEU A 161 0.62 -3.69 1.26
C LEU A 161 0.70 -3.91 -0.27
N PRO A 162 0.04 -4.94 -0.83
CA PRO A 162 0.25 -5.38 -2.20
C PRO A 162 -0.63 -4.64 -3.23
N PHE A 163 -0.87 -3.33 -3.07
CA PHE A 163 -1.74 -2.57 -4.00
C PHE A 163 -1.26 -2.62 -5.45
N GLN A 164 0.05 -2.75 -5.68
CA GLN A 164 0.61 -2.96 -7.01
C GLN A 164 0.04 -4.18 -7.75
N ALA A 165 -0.48 -5.18 -7.02
CA ALA A 165 -1.09 -6.38 -7.61
C ALA A 165 -2.41 -6.08 -8.34
N LEU A 166 -3.03 -4.91 -8.14
CA LEU A 166 -4.18 -4.46 -8.92
C LEU A 166 -3.86 -4.42 -10.42
N MET A 167 -2.61 -4.15 -10.81
CA MET A 167 -2.16 -4.21 -12.21
C MET A 167 -2.25 -5.59 -12.85
N LYS A 168 -2.35 -6.66 -12.05
CA LYS A 168 -2.44 -8.05 -12.53
C LYS A 168 -3.88 -8.46 -12.88
N ILE A 169 -4.85 -7.60 -12.55
CA ILE A 169 -6.26 -7.76 -12.91
C ILE A 169 -6.47 -7.08 -14.25
N GLU A 170 -7.05 -7.82 -15.20
CA GLU A 170 -7.20 -7.40 -16.60
C GLU A 170 -7.97 -6.09 -16.70
N LYS A 171 -9.03 -5.91 -15.90
CA LYS A 171 -9.85 -4.68 -15.88
C LYS A 171 -9.01 -3.41 -15.69
N PHE A 172 -8.03 -3.44 -14.78
CA PHE A 172 -7.14 -2.30 -14.52
C PHE A 172 -5.98 -2.26 -15.51
N GLY A 173 -5.34 -3.40 -15.77
CA GLY A 173 -4.20 -3.51 -16.67
C GLY A 173 -4.51 -3.01 -18.08
N ASP A 174 -5.62 -3.47 -18.65
CA ASP A 174 -6.07 -3.08 -19.99
C ASP A 174 -6.47 -1.61 -20.05
N LEU A 175 -7.20 -1.13 -19.05
CA LEU A 175 -7.65 0.26 -18.98
C LEU A 175 -6.46 1.22 -19.01
N ILE A 176 -5.45 0.95 -18.18
CA ILE A 176 -4.24 1.78 -18.09
C ILE A 176 -3.43 1.69 -19.38
N LEU A 177 -3.29 0.48 -19.96
CA LEU A 177 -2.50 0.29 -21.17
C LEU A 177 -3.13 0.97 -22.40
N LYS A 178 -4.46 0.91 -22.53
CA LYS A 178 -5.20 1.44 -23.69
C LYS A 178 -5.48 2.94 -23.60
N ALA A 179 -5.25 3.57 -22.45
CA ALA A 179 -5.48 5.00 -22.27
C ALA A 179 -4.59 5.87 -23.18
N THR A 180 -5.21 6.84 -23.85
CA THR A 180 -4.54 7.76 -24.79
C THR A 180 -4.25 9.13 -24.18
N LYS A 181 -4.76 9.41 -22.97
CA LYS A 181 -4.57 10.65 -22.22
C LYS A 181 -4.58 10.38 -20.72
N PRO A 182 -4.02 11.27 -19.88
CA PRO A 182 -4.22 11.20 -18.44
C PRO A 182 -5.70 11.30 -18.09
N ASP A 183 -6.17 10.46 -17.18
CA ASP A 183 -7.58 10.42 -16.79
C ASP A 183 -7.73 9.97 -15.33
N MET A 184 -8.85 10.33 -14.70
CA MET A 184 -9.20 9.91 -13.35
C MET A 184 -10.41 8.98 -13.43
N VAL A 185 -10.26 7.74 -12.97
CA VAL A 185 -11.32 6.74 -13.02
C VAL A 185 -11.66 6.27 -11.61
N LEU A 186 -12.95 6.24 -11.29
CA LEU A 186 -13.45 5.80 -9.99
C LEU A 186 -13.82 4.31 -10.02
N PHE A 187 -13.44 3.60 -8.97
CA PHE A 187 -13.85 2.23 -8.72
C PHE A 187 -14.26 2.06 -7.25
N ASN A 188 -14.98 0.97 -6.97
CA ASN A 188 -15.10 0.46 -5.61
C ASN A 188 -14.48 -0.93 -5.56
N LEU A 189 -13.39 -1.09 -4.83
CA LEU A 189 -12.69 -2.37 -4.68
C LEU A 189 -13.41 -3.35 -3.75
N TYR A 190 -14.45 -2.92 -3.04
CA TYR A 190 -15.28 -3.81 -2.25
C TYR A 190 -16.50 -4.31 -2.99
N ASP A 191 -16.77 -3.80 -4.20
CA ASP A 191 -18.02 -4.07 -4.92
C ASP A 191 -19.22 -3.91 -3.97
N ASP A 192 -19.87 -5.02 -3.63
CA ASP A 192 -21.04 -5.09 -2.76
C ASP A 192 -20.77 -5.66 -1.36
N TRP A 193 -19.51 -5.95 -1.00
CA TRP A 193 -19.18 -6.66 0.25
C TRP A 193 -19.67 -5.94 1.51
N LEU A 194 -19.73 -4.60 1.50
CA LEU A 194 -20.21 -3.82 2.64
C LEU A 194 -21.70 -4.04 2.99
N LYS A 195 -22.47 -4.73 2.13
CA LYS A 195 -23.84 -5.15 2.43
C LYS A 195 -23.89 -6.29 3.46
N THR A 196 -22.88 -7.16 3.48
CA THR A 196 -22.84 -8.36 4.35
C THR A 196 -21.66 -8.38 5.32
N CYS A 197 -20.62 -7.57 5.12
CA CYS A 197 -19.46 -7.51 6.02
C CYS A 197 -18.99 -6.09 6.35
N SER A 198 -18.21 -5.98 7.43
CA SER A 198 -17.65 -4.70 7.87
C SER A 198 -16.53 -4.21 6.94
N GLY A 199 -16.22 -2.90 6.97
CA GLY A 199 -15.06 -2.35 6.25
C GLY A 199 -13.74 -3.02 6.61
N TYR A 200 -13.58 -3.43 7.87
CA TYR A 200 -12.42 -4.20 8.34
C TYR A 200 -12.31 -5.57 7.65
N THR A 201 -13.43 -6.31 7.59
CA THR A 201 -13.49 -7.63 6.94
C THR A 201 -13.27 -7.50 5.44
N ALA A 202 -13.91 -6.53 4.79
CA ALA A 202 -13.76 -6.24 3.37
C ALA A 202 -12.31 -5.86 3.01
N PHE A 203 -11.66 -5.03 3.83
CA PHE A 203 -10.25 -4.69 3.67
C PHE A 203 -9.36 -5.92 3.80
N SER A 204 -9.60 -6.74 4.83
CA SER A 204 -8.81 -7.95 5.08
C SER A 204 -8.93 -8.94 3.91
N ARG A 205 -10.14 -9.14 3.38
CA ARG A 205 -10.40 -9.90 2.15
C ARG A 205 -9.64 -9.33 0.96
N LEU A 206 -9.71 -8.01 0.74
CA LEU A 206 -9.00 -7.34 -0.36
C LEU A 206 -7.48 -7.57 -0.26
N ILE A 207 -6.87 -7.33 0.91
CA ILE A 207 -5.44 -7.51 1.10
C ILE A 207 -5.03 -8.97 0.87
N LEU A 208 -5.84 -9.92 1.33
CA LEU A 208 -5.60 -11.35 1.10
C LEU A 208 -5.61 -11.69 -0.39
N ILE A 209 -6.61 -11.22 -1.14
CA ILE A 209 -6.70 -11.41 -2.59
C ILE A 209 -5.50 -10.78 -3.31
N LEU A 210 -5.19 -9.53 -2.99
CA LEU A 210 -4.07 -8.81 -3.61
C LEU A 210 -2.73 -9.45 -3.27
N ARG A 211 -2.55 -9.98 -2.06
CA ARG A 211 -1.34 -10.72 -1.66
C ARG A 211 -1.24 -12.04 -2.43
N ALA A 212 -2.33 -12.79 -2.54
CA ALA A 212 -2.35 -14.03 -3.34
C ALA A 212 -2.00 -13.75 -4.81
N LEU A 213 -2.59 -12.71 -5.41
CA LEU A 213 -2.24 -12.25 -6.76
C LEU A 213 -0.78 -11.79 -6.86
N HIS A 214 -0.24 -11.19 -5.80
CA HIS A 214 1.17 -10.80 -5.77
C HIS A 214 2.09 -12.03 -5.80
N VAL A 215 1.78 -13.04 -4.99
CA VAL A 215 2.56 -14.29 -4.84
C VAL A 215 2.45 -15.20 -6.06
N ASN A 216 1.24 -15.56 -6.46
CA ASN A 216 0.99 -16.45 -7.59
C ASN A 216 -0.30 -16.01 -8.32
N PRO A 217 -0.19 -15.20 -9.39
CA PRO A 217 -1.34 -14.64 -10.09
C PRO A 217 -2.24 -15.72 -10.69
N ASP A 218 -1.65 -16.74 -11.32
CA ASP A 218 -2.38 -17.76 -12.06
C ASP A 218 -3.20 -18.63 -11.11
N ARG A 219 -2.57 -19.12 -10.03
CA ARG A 219 -3.26 -19.91 -9.01
C ARG A 219 -4.31 -19.09 -8.27
N ALA A 220 -4.04 -17.83 -7.95
CA ALA A 220 -5.01 -16.95 -7.29
C ALA A 220 -6.24 -16.71 -8.18
N LYS A 221 -6.07 -16.53 -9.50
CA LYS A 221 -7.18 -16.41 -10.45
C LYS A 221 -8.03 -17.67 -10.55
N VAL A 222 -7.41 -18.86 -10.46
CA VAL A 222 -8.14 -20.13 -10.40
C VAL A 222 -8.97 -20.23 -9.12
N ILE A 223 -8.40 -19.88 -7.96
CA ILE A 223 -9.13 -19.92 -6.69
C ILE A 223 -10.31 -18.94 -6.68
N LEU A 224 -10.15 -17.74 -7.23
CA LEU A 224 -11.23 -16.74 -7.34
C LEU A 224 -12.43 -17.23 -8.16
N ARG A 225 -12.24 -18.22 -9.03
CA ARG A 225 -13.28 -18.77 -9.91
C ARG A 225 -13.40 -20.28 -9.70
N PRO A 226 -14.00 -20.73 -8.58
CA PRO A 226 -14.07 -22.15 -8.22
C PRO A 226 -14.96 -22.97 -9.18
N ASP A 227 -15.87 -22.32 -9.89
CA ASP A 227 -16.75 -22.94 -10.89
C ASP A 227 -16.88 -22.02 -12.12
N LYS A 228 -17.08 -22.62 -13.29
CA LYS A 228 -17.36 -21.95 -14.57
C LYS A 228 -18.65 -21.14 -14.56
N THR A 229 -19.58 -21.47 -13.66
CA THR A 229 -20.84 -20.73 -13.49
C THR A 229 -20.64 -19.37 -12.82
N VAL A 230 -19.53 -19.17 -12.10
CA VAL A 230 -19.25 -17.92 -11.40
C VAL A 230 -18.91 -16.82 -12.40
N GLN A 231 -19.71 -15.75 -12.37
CA GLN A 231 -19.52 -14.58 -13.22
C GLN A 231 -19.11 -13.35 -12.40
N THR A 232 -18.40 -12.44 -13.06
CA THR A 232 -18.11 -11.09 -12.56
C THR A 232 -19.05 -10.13 -13.27
N GLN A 233 -19.79 -9.33 -12.53
CA GLN A 233 -20.65 -8.31 -13.11
C GLN A 233 -19.80 -7.22 -13.78
N SER A 234 -20.31 -6.59 -14.84
CA SER A 234 -19.55 -5.60 -15.64
C SER A 234 -19.05 -4.41 -14.80
N HIS A 235 -19.85 -3.97 -13.83
CA HIS A 235 -19.50 -2.88 -12.92
C HIS A 235 -18.64 -3.33 -11.73
N HIS A 236 -18.56 -4.63 -11.45
CA HIS A 236 -17.75 -5.19 -10.37
C HIS A 236 -16.31 -5.51 -10.79
N VAL A 237 -15.43 -5.60 -9.80
CA VAL A 237 -14.05 -6.06 -9.98
C VAL A 237 -13.95 -7.56 -9.72
N TRP A 238 -14.65 -8.06 -8.71
CA TRP A 238 -14.52 -9.43 -8.22
C TRP A 238 -15.68 -10.32 -8.66
N PRO A 239 -15.45 -11.65 -8.73
CA PRO A 239 -16.53 -12.60 -8.99
C PRO A 239 -17.62 -12.52 -7.92
N THR A 240 -18.88 -12.72 -8.33
CA THR A 240 -20.00 -12.76 -7.39
C THR A 240 -20.05 -14.13 -6.72
N LEU A 241 -19.77 -14.15 -5.42
CA LEU A 241 -19.72 -15.36 -4.58
C LEU A 241 -20.63 -15.19 -3.36
N THR A 242 -21.17 -16.29 -2.85
CA THR A 242 -21.86 -16.32 -1.55
C THR A 242 -20.85 -16.18 -0.41
N ASP A 243 -21.34 -15.88 0.80
CA ASP A 243 -20.47 -15.73 1.97
C ASP A 243 -19.73 -17.05 2.30
N GLU A 244 -20.36 -18.21 2.12
CA GLU A 244 -19.72 -19.52 2.31
C GLU A 244 -18.61 -19.79 1.28
N GLN A 245 -18.86 -19.38 0.02
CA GLN A 245 -17.86 -19.48 -1.03
C GLN A 245 -16.67 -18.55 -0.75
N TRP A 246 -16.93 -17.34 -0.24
CA TRP A 246 -15.87 -16.41 0.18
C TRP A 246 -15.00 -17.00 1.28
N VAL A 247 -15.60 -17.62 2.31
CA VAL A 247 -14.83 -18.29 3.39
C VAL A 247 -13.89 -19.35 2.83
N LYS A 248 -14.35 -20.15 1.86
CA LYS A 248 -13.50 -21.15 1.21
C LYS A 248 -12.35 -20.52 0.42
N VAL A 249 -12.66 -19.52 -0.42
CA VAL A 249 -11.67 -18.78 -1.23
C VAL A 249 -10.63 -18.11 -0.34
N GLU A 250 -11.04 -17.48 0.76
CA GLU A 250 -10.15 -16.83 1.72
C GLU A 250 -9.21 -17.84 2.38
N ASN A 251 -9.71 -19.00 2.80
CA ASN A 251 -8.87 -20.05 3.37
C ASN A 251 -7.85 -20.59 2.35
N ASP A 252 -8.29 -20.90 1.13
CA ASP A 252 -7.41 -21.41 0.07
C ASP A 252 -6.32 -20.38 -0.30
N MET A 253 -6.64 -19.08 -0.30
CA MET A 253 -5.66 -18.01 -0.53
C MET A 253 -4.68 -17.85 0.63
N LYS A 254 -5.17 -17.87 1.88
CA LYS A 254 -4.35 -17.82 3.08
C LYS A 254 -3.33 -18.96 3.08
N ASP A 255 -3.79 -20.18 2.83
CA ASP A 255 -2.92 -21.36 2.80
C ASP A 255 -1.88 -21.25 1.69
N MET A 256 -2.25 -20.75 0.50
CA MET A 256 -1.29 -20.52 -0.58
C MET A 256 -0.19 -19.53 -0.17
N ILE A 257 -0.56 -18.39 0.44
CA ILE A 257 0.39 -17.37 0.88
C ILE A 257 1.34 -17.93 1.94
N LEU A 258 0.80 -18.65 2.93
CA LEU A 258 1.60 -19.24 3.99
C LEU A 258 2.54 -20.32 3.46
N LEU A 259 2.09 -21.19 2.56
CA LEU A 259 2.93 -22.22 1.94
C LEU A 259 4.07 -21.63 1.12
N ASP A 260 3.83 -20.56 0.37
CA ASP A 260 4.90 -19.86 -0.35
C ASP A 260 5.89 -19.20 0.62
N TYR A 261 5.41 -18.56 1.68
CA TYR A 261 6.27 -17.99 2.74
C TYR A 261 7.12 -19.06 3.43
N GLY A 262 6.51 -20.18 3.85
CA GLY A 262 7.19 -21.29 4.52
C GLY A 262 8.25 -21.91 3.63
N LYS A 263 7.98 -22.05 2.32
CA LYS A 263 8.97 -22.55 1.35
C LYS A 263 10.13 -21.59 1.15
N ARG A 264 9.89 -20.28 1.04
CA ARG A 264 10.95 -19.27 0.83
C ARG A 264 11.84 -19.07 2.05
N ASN A 265 11.27 -19.17 3.25
CA ASN A 265 11.97 -18.91 4.50
C ASN A 265 12.36 -20.18 5.27
N ASN A 266 12.04 -21.36 4.72
CA ASN A 266 12.26 -22.67 5.36
C ASN A 266 11.62 -22.76 6.77
N VAL A 267 10.38 -22.30 6.88
CA VAL A 267 9.59 -22.30 8.13
C VAL A 267 8.41 -23.25 8.00
N ASN A 268 8.13 -24.01 9.07
CA ASN A 268 6.91 -24.82 9.15
C ASN A 268 5.70 -23.91 9.37
N VAL A 269 4.77 -23.90 8.42
CA VAL A 269 3.56 -23.06 8.48
C VAL A 269 2.64 -23.42 9.65
N MET A 270 2.67 -24.67 10.11
CA MET A 270 1.80 -25.15 11.20
C MET A 270 2.22 -24.62 12.58
N SER A 271 3.46 -24.14 12.72
CA SER A 271 3.95 -23.54 13.98
C SER A 271 3.70 -22.04 14.07
N LEU A 272 3.14 -21.42 13.04
CA LEU A 272 2.89 -19.98 13.03
C LEU A 272 1.72 -19.61 13.94
N THR A 273 1.94 -18.62 14.79
CA THR A 273 0.92 -17.97 15.59
C THR A 273 0.00 -17.10 14.72
N GLN A 274 -1.18 -16.74 15.23
CA GLN A 274 -2.11 -15.86 14.51
C GLN A 274 -1.53 -14.46 14.24
N SER A 275 -0.69 -13.95 15.14
CA SER A 275 0.04 -12.69 14.94
C SER A 275 1.03 -12.79 13.78
N GLU A 276 1.82 -13.86 13.71
CA GLU A 276 2.76 -14.07 12.61
C GLU A 276 2.04 -14.25 11.28
N ILE A 277 0.94 -15.01 11.25
CA ILE A 277 0.10 -15.17 10.04
C ILE A 277 -0.39 -13.81 9.55
N ARG A 278 -0.91 -12.97 10.47
CA ARG A 278 -1.36 -11.61 10.13
C ARG A 278 -0.20 -10.76 9.59
N ASP A 279 0.95 -10.81 10.23
CA ASP A 279 2.13 -10.04 9.84
C ASP A 279 2.64 -10.44 8.44
N ILE A 280 2.64 -11.75 8.11
CA ILE A 280 2.96 -12.27 6.78
C ILE A 280 1.98 -11.71 5.73
N ILE A 281 0.67 -11.77 5.99
CA ILE A 281 -0.36 -11.31 5.05
C ILE A 281 -0.27 -9.80 4.83
N LEU A 282 -0.10 -9.03 5.91
CA LEU A 282 0.07 -7.57 5.84
C LEU A 282 1.43 -7.16 5.27
N GLY A 283 2.40 -8.08 5.20
CA GLY A 283 3.73 -7.83 4.65
C GLY A 283 4.59 -7.00 5.58
N MET A 284 4.50 -7.25 6.90
CA MET A 284 5.49 -6.74 7.85
C MET A 284 6.80 -7.48 7.68
N GLU A 285 7.92 -6.79 7.90
CA GLU A 285 9.21 -7.45 8.05
C GLU A 285 9.24 -8.24 9.37
N ILE A 286 9.18 -9.56 9.26
CA ILE A 286 9.30 -10.45 10.41
C ILE A 286 10.80 -10.68 10.62
N ALA A 287 11.31 -10.28 11.79
CA ALA A 287 12.67 -10.60 12.16
C ALA A 287 12.88 -12.13 12.08
N PRO A 288 14.00 -12.62 11.52
CA PRO A 288 14.27 -14.05 11.43
C PRO A 288 14.01 -14.74 12.78
N VAL A 289 13.31 -15.87 12.76
CA VAL A 289 12.92 -16.62 13.97
C VAL A 289 14.13 -16.92 14.88
N SER A 290 15.33 -17.07 14.31
CA SER A 290 16.58 -17.20 15.05
C SER A 290 16.91 -15.98 15.92
N LEU A 291 16.73 -14.77 15.39
CA LEU A 291 16.96 -13.51 16.10
C LEU A 291 15.87 -13.25 17.15
N GLN A 292 14.61 -13.59 16.84
CA GLN A 292 13.53 -13.49 17.84
C GLN A 292 13.74 -14.47 19.00
N ARG A 293 14.12 -15.73 18.72
CA ARG A 293 14.44 -16.71 19.78
C ARG A 293 15.63 -16.27 20.62
N GLN A 294 16.69 -15.74 20.00
CA GLN A 294 17.83 -15.18 20.74
C GLN A 294 17.41 -13.99 21.62
N GLN A 295 16.57 -13.08 21.13
CA GLN A 295 16.06 -11.97 21.92
C GLN A 295 15.19 -12.43 23.10
N VAL A 296 14.35 -13.44 22.90
CA VAL A 296 13.54 -14.03 23.99
C VAL A 296 14.45 -14.71 25.02
N GLU A 297 15.44 -15.50 24.58
CA GLU A 297 16.43 -16.12 25.47
C GLU A 297 17.26 -15.07 26.23
N ASP A 298 17.63 -13.96 25.60
CA ASP A 298 18.37 -12.88 26.25
C ASP A 298 17.51 -12.09 27.25
N ILE A 299 16.23 -11.86 26.95
CA ILE A 299 15.26 -11.26 27.88
C ILE A 299 15.02 -12.19 29.08
N GLU A 300 14.88 -13.49 28.85
CA GLU A 300 14.73 -14.49 29.92
C GLU A 300 15.99 -14.57 30.80
N ARG A 301 17.19 -14.54 30.19
CA ARG A 301 18.46 -14.46 30.93
C ARG A 301 18.57 -13.19 31.76
N GLN A 302 18.18 -12.04 31.23
CA GLN A 302 18.16 -10.77 31.97
C GLN A 302 17.15 -10.82 33.13
N GLY A 303 15.96 -11.37 32.91
CA GLY A 303 14.96 -11.56 33.96
C GLY A 303 15.41 -12.52 35.07
N GLN A 304 16.12 -13.60 34.72
CA GLN A 304 16.71 -14.52 35.69
C GLN A 304 17.84 -13.88 36.49
N GLN A 305 18.69 -13.04 35.87
CA GLN A 305 19.75 -12.29 36.58
C GLN A 305 19.18 -11.24 37.53
N LEU A 306 18.10 -10.55 37.15
CA LEU A 306 17.40 -9.60 38.01
C LEU A 306 16.75 -10.30 39.22
N ASN A 307 16.11 -11.46 39.02
CA ASN A 307 15.50 -12.24 40.11
C ASN A 307 16.53 -12.90 41.04
N ALA A 308 17.75 -13.19 40.56
CA ALA A 308 18.85 -13.71 41.39
C ALA A 308 19.58 -12.62 42.20
N SER A 309 19.29 -11.34 41.93
CA SER A 309 19.91 -10.17 42.57
C SER A 309 18.99 -9.50 43.62
N THR A 310 17.87 -10.14 43.96
CA THR A 310 16.93 -9.75 45.04
C THR A 310 16.85 -10.85 46.07
#